data_AF-A0A1C6R178-F1
#
_entry.id   AF-A0A1C6R178-F1
#
_cell.length_a   1.000
_cell.length_b   1.000
_cell.length_c   1.000
_cell.angle_alpha   90.00
_cell.angle_beta   90.00
_cell.angle_gamma   90.00
#
_symmetry.space_group_name_H-M   'P 1'
#
loop_
_entity.id
_entity.type
_entity.pdbx_description
1 polymer ?
#
loop_
_entity_poly.entity_id
_entity_poly.type
_entity_poly.pdbx_seq_one_letter_code
_entity_poly.pdbx_strand_id
1 'polypeptide(L)'
;MAKRSALRGYLLEEALAWLLRHSGYRLLVDYRQDDAELVGSGGALRVRGRGAVHQVDVLGEFAFTPAFSLPVRLFLEAKHYSTPCELEVVRNAHGVLHDVNENFMSHAGTRPRRRYQYTYALFSANGFTQSAQQYALAHQISLVDLSGESFTWLRNAIRIAAASLYSAQNAHAVARFPVTWMRKVLREALGTWPTGVPPLPVDTSAEQFKAAASVILAQFVDTLEQHAAAELLLGFPAAPFILPLVAEDQEQFLSYAEQCPDHAVRLRRSGQAATAEWTLSPREDEDAYRLAFKLPEHIEVWISGIEEKERQRILDIKQQFLSNITIYRMNGSSVRAYQLNYEPSELRPSPDEGQ
;
A
#
# COMPACT_ATOMS: atom_id res chain seq x y z
N MET A 1 -9.99 13.39 24.22
CA MET A 1 -10.82 12.93 23.07
C MET A 1 -10.03 12.99 21.78
N ALA A 2 -10.24 12.05 20.87
CA ALA A 2 -9.59 12.04 19.56
C ALA A 2 -10.33 13.00 18.60
N LYS A 3 -9.61 13.72 17.73
CA LYS A 3 -10.24 14.51 16.66
C LYS A 3 -10.73 13.58 15.54
N ARG A 4 -11.75 14.00 14.77
CA ARG A 4 -12.22 13.26 13.57
C ARG A 4 -11.08 12.93 12.60
N SER A 5 -10.16 13.86 12.39
CA SER A 5 -8.98 13.65 11.53
C SER A 5 -8.08 12.53 12.03
N ALA A 6 -7.84 12.44 13.35
CA ALA A 6 -7.05 11.36 13.93
C ALA A 6 -7.72 10.00 13.76
N LEU A 7 -9.05 9.93 13.95
CA LEU A 7 -9.82 8.68 13.74
C LEU A 7 -9.78 8.21 12.29
N ARG A 8 -9.83 9.14 11.32
CA ARG A 8 -9.66 8.81 9.90
C ARG A 8 -8.27 8.24 9.61
N GLY A 9 -7.23 8.78 10.26
CA GLY A 9 -5.88 8.23 10.20
C GLY A 9 -5.83 6.79 10.69
N TYR A 10 -6.26 6.54 11.93
CA TYR A 10 -6.23 5.19 12.51
C TYR A 10 -7.03 4.15 11.71
N LEU A 11 -8.19 4.52 11.17
CA LEU A 11 -8.99 3.64 10.32
C LEU A 11 -8.33 3.38 8.96
N LEU A 12 -7.67 4.39 8.38
CA LEU A 12 -6.92 4.23 7.13
C LEU A 12 -5.75 3.27 7.31
N GLU A 13 -5.01 3.38 8.43
CA GLU A 13 -3.90 2.47 8.74
C GLU A 13 -4.35 1.00 8.77
N GLU A 14 -5.44 0.69 9.48
CA GLU A 14 -5.95 -0.68 9.58
C GLU A 14 -6.58 -1.17 8.27
N ALA A 15 -7.23 -0.29 7.50
CA ALA A 15 -7.74 -0.64 6.19
C ALA A 15 -6.60 -0.94 5.18
N LEU A 16 -5.50 -0.19 5.22
CA LEU A 16 -4.32 -0.45 4.39
C LEU A 16 -3.61 -1.74 4.80
N ALA A 17 -3.51 -2.01 6.10
CA ALA A 17 -3.00 -3.29 6.60
C ALA A 17 -3.83 -4.47 6.06
N TRP A 18 -5.15 -4.32 5.95
CA TRP A 18 -6.03 -5.32 5.36
C TRP A 18 -5.93 -5.39 3.84
N LEU A 19 -5.93 -4.26 3.12
CA LEU A 19 -5.81 -4.24 1.66
C LEU A 19 -4.52 -4.89 1.17
N LEU A 20 -3.44 -4.81 1.96
CA LEU A 20 -2.13 -5.34 1.61
C LEU A 20 -1.83 -6.71 2.22
N ARG A 21 -2.80 -7.33 2.90
CA ARG A 21 -2.59 -8.57 3.66
C ARG A 21 -2.11 -9.73 2.79
N HIS A 22 -2.45 -9.74 1.49
CA HIS A 22 -1.92 -10.74 0.57
C HIS A 22 -0.76 -10.24 -0.28
N SER A 23 -0.29 -9.00 -0.18
CA SER A 23 0.74 -8.43 -1.08
C SER A 23 2.18 -8.93 -0.82
N GLY A 24 2.34 -10.12 -0.25
CA GLY A 24 3.65 -10.72 0.06
C GLY A 24 4.27 -10.29 1.41
N TYR A 25 3.56 -9.45 2.18
CA TYR A 25 4.04 -8.96 3.47
C TYR A 25 3.36 -9.65 4.65
N ARG A 26 4.16 -10.07 5.62
CA ARG A 26 3.70 -10.47 6.95
C ARG A 26 3.76 -9.27 7.88
N LEU A 27 2.66 -8.94 8.53
CA LEU A 27 2.63 -7.80 9.46
C LEU A 27 3.45 -8.06 10.74
N LEU A 28 4.12 -7.01 11.20
CA LEU A 28 4.76 -6.92 12.50
C LEU A 28 3.90 -5.98 13.35
N VAL A 29 3.34 -6.52 14.43
CA VAL A 29 2.36 -5.86 15.30
C VAL A 29 2.82 -5.76 16.75
N ASP A 30 3.84 -6.52 17.14
CA ASP A 30 4.38 -6.60 18.49
C ASP A 30 5.91 -6.60 18.47
N TYR A 31 6.53 -5.88 19.40
CA TYR A 31 7.99 -5.75 19.47
C TYR A 31 8.69 -7.09 19.76
N ARG A 32 8.02 -8.04 20.41
CA ARG A 32 8.56 -9.38 20.71
C ARG A 32 8.79 -10.22 19.46
N GLN A 33 8.23 -9.82 18.31
CA GLN A 33 8.51 -10.47 17.03
C GLN A 33 9.97 -10.23 16.57
N ASP A 34 10.60 -9.16 17.04
CA ASP A 34 12.02 -8.85 16.84
C ASP A 34 12.47 -7.79 17.85
N ASP A 35 12.82 -8.21 19.06
CA ASP A 35 13.16 -7.31 20.17
C ASP A 35 14.48 -6.55 19.96
N ALA A 36 15.30 -6.97 19.00
CA ALA A 36 16.55 -6.33 18.61
C ALA A 36 16.32 -5.11 17.70
N GLU A 37 15.34 -5.18 16.78
CA GLU A 37 14.98 -4.06 15.89
C GLU A 37 13.82 -3.23 16.43
N LEU A 38 12.89 -3.84 17.17
CA LEU A 38 11.61 -3.26 17.53
C LEU A 38 11.53 -2.84 19.00
N VAL A 39 10.84 -1.73 19.23
CA VAL A 39 10.56 -1.19 20.57
C VAL A 39 9.05 -1.03 20.73
N GLY A 40 8.49 -1.64 21.76
CA GLY A 40 7.13 -1.38 22.20
C GLY A 40 7.14 -0.28 23.25
N SER A 41 6.52 0.86 22.98
CA SER A 41 6.32 1.89 24.02
C SER A 41 5.04 2.68 23.78
N GLY A 42 4.23 2.81 24.84
CA GLY A 42 2.96 3.54 24.80
C GLY A 42 1.89 2.93 23.89
N GLY A 43 1.97 1.62 23.61
CA GLY A 43 1.00 0.92 22.75
C GLY A 43 1.24 1.11 21.24
N ALA A 44 2.34 1.75 20.85
CA ALA A 44 2.79 1.87 19.47
C ALA A 44 4.04 1.01 19.22
N LEU A 45 4.11 0.40 18.04
CA LEU A 45 5.31 -0.27 17.55
C LEU A 45 6.27 0.79 17.00
N ARG A 46 7.55 0.63 17.31
CA ARG A 46 8.61 1.49 16.79
C ARG A 46 9.80 0.67 16.33
N VAL A 47 10.58 1.23 15.41
CA VAL A 47 11.81 0.64 14.88
C VAL A 47 13.01 1.46 15.37
N ARG A 48 14.07 0.78 15.79
CA ARG A 48 15.33 1.43 16.17
C ARG A 48 16.07 1.91 14.93
N GLY A 49 16.29 3.22 14.82
CA GLY A 49 17.28 3.82 13.94
C GLY A 49 18.65 3.94 14.61
N ARG A 50 19.61 4.50 13.88
CA ARG A 50 20.96 4.81 14.40
C ARG A 50 20.94 5.99 15.36
N GLY A 51 20.17 7.03 15.06
CA GLY A 51 20.07 8.27 15.84
C GLY A 51 18.79 8.40 16.66
N ALA A 52 17.68 7.78 16.24
CA ALA A 52 16.40 7.88 16.92
C ALA A 52 15.57 6.59 16.83
N VAL A 53 14.45 6.56 17.57
CA VAL A 53 13.45 5.49 17.49
C VAL A 53 12.23 6.02 16.74
N HIS A 54 11.81 5.32 15.69
CA HIS A 54 10.80 5.78 14.75
C HIS A 54 9.49 5.03 14.93
N GLN A 55 8.39 5.75 15.13
CA GLN A 55 7.06 5.14 15.12
C GLN A 55 6.70 4.69 13.71
N VAL A 56 5.97 3.58 13.61
CA VAL A 56 5.44 3.07 12.36
C VAL A 56 3.93 2.87 12.47
N ASP A 57 3.21 3.28 11.44
CA ASP A 57 1.77 3.05 11.35
C ASP A 57 1.50 1.56 11.07
N VAL A 58 2.08 1.04 9.99
CA VAL A 58 2.05 -0.38 9.62
C VAL A 58 3.44 -0.83 9.19
N LEU A 59 3.94 -1.92 9.78
CA LEU A 59 5.24 -2.51 9.45
C LEU A 59 5.02 -3.88 8.82
N GLY A 60 5.42 -4.04 7.57
CA GLY A 60 5.44 -5.33 6.88
C GLY A 60 6.84 -5.91 6.82
N GLU A 61 6.99 -7.21 7.00
CA GLU A 61 8.19 -7.96 6.64
C GLU A 61 7.88 -8.79 5.41
N PHE A 62 8.68 -8.65 4.37
CA PHE A 62 8.49 -9.40 3.13
C PHE A 62 8.74 -10.89 3.39
N ALA A 63 7.87 -11.74 2.86
CA ALA A 63 7.86 -13.16 3.19
C ALA A 63 9.14 -13.90 2.75
N PHE A 64 9.87 -13.37 1.77
CA PHE A 64 11.14 -13.92 1.32
C PHE A 64 12.28 -12.89 1.34
N THR A 65 13.50 -13.41 1.38
CA THR A 65 14.71 -12.59 1.25
C THR A 65 15.16 -12.63 -0.21
N PRO A 66 15.20 -11.49 -0.92
CA PRO A 66 15.71 -11.47 -2.28
C PRO A 66 17.14 -12.00 -2.35
N ALA A 67 17.48 -12.69 -3.44
CA ALA A 67 18.83 -13.22 -3.64
C ALA A 67 19.86 -12.10 -3.55
N PHE A 68 20.98 -12.37 -2.88
CA PHE A 68 22.08 -11.41 -2.66
C PHE A 68 21.66 -10.11 -1.91
N SER A 69 20.55 -10.13 -1.19
CA SER A 69 20.05 -8.99 -0.42
C SER A 69 19.74 -9.35 1.04
N LEU A 70 19.39 -8.32 1.82
CA LEU A 70 18.87 -8.48 3.17
C LEU A 70 17.36 -8.79 3.14
N PRO A 71 16.81 -9.44 4.18
CA PRO A 71 15.36 -9.50 4.37
C PRO A 71 14.75 -8.09 4.31
N VAL A 72 13.62 -7.93 3.63
CA VAL A 72 13.03 -6.61 3.38
C VAL A 72 11.92 -6.32 4.38
N ARG A 73 11.89 -5.09 4.90
CA ARG A 73 10.78 -4.57 5.71
C ARG A 73 10.23 -3.30 5.10
N LEU A 74 8.91 -3.20 4.99
CA LEU A 74 8.21 -2.04 4.45
C LEU A 74 7.63 -1.20 5.59
N PHE A 75 8.07 0.04 5.70
CA PHE A 75 7.33 1.09 6.39
C PHE A 75 6.16 1.51 5.51
N LEU A 76 4.95 1.37 6.03
CA LEU A 76 3.77 1.94 5.43
C LEU A 76 3.25 3.02 6.35
N GLU A 77 3.16 4.23 5.81
CA GLU A 77 2.67 5.42 6.50
C GLU A 77 1.41 5.93 5.80
N ALA A 78 0.38 6.23 6.59
CA ALA A 78 -0.93 6.59 6.08
C ALA A 78 -1.28 8.05 6.42
N LYS A 79 -1.52 8.88 5.40
CA LYS A 79 -1.90 10.29 5.57
C LYS A 79 -3.31 10.55 5.07
N HIS A 80 -4.19 10.90 6.01
CA HIS A 80 -5.56 11.33 5.71
C HIS A 80 -5.74 12.85 5.86
N TYR A 81 -4.91 13.63 5.16
CA TYR A 81 -5.03 15.10 5.14
C TYR A 81 -6.17 15.55 4.25
N SER A 82 -6.64 16.79 4.40
CA SER A 82 -7.64 17.40 3.50
C SER A 82 -7.00 18.01 2.24
N THR A 83 -5.68 18.17 2.26
CA THR A 83 -4.85 18.68 1.17
C THR A 83 -3.84 17.61 0.76
N PRO A 84 -3.24 17.74 -0.44
CA PRO A 84 -2.13 16.88 -0.84
C PRO A 84 -0.98 16.91 0.18
N CYS A 85 -0.30 15.79 0.34
CA CYS A 85 0.91 15.71 1.16
C CYS A 85 2.03 16.53 0.53
N GLU A 86 2.64 17.39 1.34
CA GLU A 86 3.73 18.26 0.91
C GLU A 86 5.11 17.60 1.05
N LEU A 87 6.13 18.28 0.52
CA LEU A 87 7.52 17.81 0.48
C LEU A 87 8.08 17.44 1.86
N GLU A 88 7.65 18.12 2.93
CA GLU A 88 8.10 17.83 4.30
C GLU A 88 7.76 16.40 4.74
N VAL A 89 6.61 15.87 4.30
CA VAL A 89 6.16 14.51 4.65
C VAL A 89 7.12 13.48 4.05
N VAL A 90 7.49 13.67 2.79
CA VAL A 90 8.40 12.77 2.07
C VAL A 90 9.84 12.91 2.60
N ARG A 91 10.28 14.13 2.95
CA ARG A 91 11.58 14.35 3.57
C ARG A 91 11.70 13.65 4.93
N ASN A 92 10.63 13.68 5.73
CA ASN A 92 10.59 12.95 6.98
C ASN A 92 10.73 11.44 6.72
N ALA A 93 9.97 10.88 5.77
CA ALA A 93 10.08 9.48 5.39
C ALA A 93 11.50 9.10 4.94
N HIS A 94 12.15 9.94 4.13
CA HIS A 94 13.56 9.74 3.74
C HIS A 94 14.50 9.74 4.94
N GLY A 95 14.34 10.68 5.88
CA GLY A 95 15.15 10.74 7.10
C GLY A 95 15.01 9.49 7.97
N VAL A 96 13.77 9.01 8.15
CA VAL A 96 13.48 7.74 8.85
C VAL A 96 14.19 6.58 8.15
N LEU A 97 13.99 6.46 6.83
CA LEU A 97 14.54 5.37 6.02
C LEU A 97 16.07 5.29 6.10
N HIS A 98 16.72 6.46 6.01
CA HIS A 98 18.17 6.58 6.13
C HIS A 98 18.64 6.17 7.54
N ASP A 99 17.98 6.67 8.59
CA ASP A 99 18.37 6.38 9.97
C ASP A 99 18.21 4.90 10.34
N VAL A 100 17.16 4.23 9.87
CA VAL A 100 16.94 2.79 10.14
C VAL A 100 17.87 1.89 9.33
N ASN A 101 18.13 2.21 8.06
CA ASN A 101 19.02 1.41 7.21
C ASN A 101 20.49 1.56 7.60
N GLU A 102 20.85 2.67 8.25
CA GLU A 102 22.18 2.90 8.81
C GLU A 102 22.35 2.39 10.25
N ASN A 103 21.37 1.66 10.81
CA ASN A 103 21.49 1.12 12.16
C ASN A 103 22.46 -0.07 12.22
N PHE A 104 23.76 0.20 12.06
CA PHE A 104 24.85 -0.76 12.13
C PHE A 104 25.37 -0.99 13.55
N MET A 105 24.74 -0.39 14.57
CA MET A 105 25.27 -0.44 15.93
C MET A 105 25.32 -1.87 16.45
N SER A 106 26.54 -2.34 16.75
CA SER A 106 26.78 -3.53 17.54
C SER A 106 26.28 -3.24 18.97
N HIS A 107 25.25 -3.95 19.43
CA HIS A 107 24.94 -3.93 20.86
C HIS A 107 26.13 -4.54 21.62
N ALA A 108 26.27 -4.24 22.91
CA ALA A 108 27.29 -4.85 23.76
C ALA A 108 27.18 -6.39 23.71
N GLY A 109 28.01 -7.04 22.90
CA GLY A 109 27.98 -8.47 22.62
C GLY A 109 28.57 -8.83 21.27
N THR A 110 29.08 -10.05 21.13
CA THR A 110 29.68 -10.59 19.89
C THR A 110 28.66 -11.22 18.95
N ARG A 111 27.37 -11.22 19.32
CA ARG A 111 26.32 -11.89 18.54
C ARG A 111 25.99 -11.07 17.28
N PRO A 112 26.10 -11.65 16.08
CA PRO A 112 25.64 -11.01 14.86
C PRO A 112 24.13 -10.70 14.94
N ARG A 113 23.77 -9.45 14.62
CA ARG A 113 22.37 -8.99 14.56
C ARG A 113 21.80 -9.29 13.18
N ARG A 114 20.56 -9.78 13.12
CA ARG A 114 19.85 -9.91 11.84
C ARG A 114 19.58 -8.50 11.30
N ARG A 115 19.98 -8.27 10.05
CA ARG A 115 19.81 -6.97 9.38
C ARG A 115 18.66 -7.04 8.40
N TYR A 116 18.08 -5.87 8.14
CA TYR A 116 16.97 -5.70 7.23
C TYR A 116 17.27 -4.56 6.27
N GLN A 117 16.77 -4.69 5.04
CA GLN A 117 16.62 -3.57 4.14
C GLN A 117 15.22 -2.99 4.37
N TYR A 118 15.16 -1.79 4.92
CA TYR A 118 13.91 -1.06 5.03
C TYR A 118 13.60 -0.34 3.71
N THR A 119 12.34 -0.38 3.31
CA THR A 119 11.73 0.41 2.24
C THR A 119 10.58 1.24 2.81
N TYR A 120 10.12 2.25 2.08
CA TYR A 120 9.09 3.17 2.55
C TYR A 120 8.01 3.37 1.50
N ALA A 121 6.75 3.21 1.90
CA ALA A 121 5.57 3.57 1.13
C ALA A 121 4.71 4.59 1.89
N LEU A 122 4.37 5.69 1.22
CA LEU A 122 3.47 6.72 1.71
C LEU A 122 2.13 6.60 0.98
N PHE A 123 1.05 6.47 1.75
CA PHE A 123 -0.31 6.45 1.24
C PHE A 123 -0.99 7.79 1.58
N SER A 124 -1.62 8.43 0.60
CA SER A 124 -2.32 9.70 0.83
C SER A 124 -3.77 9.63 0.33
N ALA A 125 -4.71 10.02 1.20
CA ALA A 125 -6.13 10.11 0.85
C ALA A 125 -6.46 11.22 -0.17
N ASN A 126 -5.55 12.19 -0.36
CA ASN A 126 -5.72 13.35 -1.23
C ASN A 126 -4.47 13.66 -2.07
N GLY A 127 -3.65 12.64 -2.36
CA GLY A 127 -2.49 12.75 -3.24
C GLY A 127 -1.29 13.51 -2.66
N PHE A 128 -0.39 13.91 -3.55
CA PHE A 128 0.92 14.48 -3.22
C PHE A 128 1.22 15.68 -4.12
N THR A 129 1.88 16.71 -3.58
CA THR A 129 2.34 17.84 -4.42
C THR A 129 3.41 17.40 -5.41
N GLN A 130 3.56 18.13 -6.51
CA GLN A 130 4.58 17.83 -7.53
C GLN A 130 6.00 17.73 -6.95
N SER A 131 6.36 18.64 -6.04
CA SER A 131 7.67 18.62 -5.37
C SER A 131 7.86 17.40 -4.48
N ALA A 132 6.81 16.97 -3.78
CA ALA A 132 6.82 15.74 -3.00
C ALA A 132 7.03 14.51 -3.88
N GLN A 133 6.34 14.43 -5.02
CA GLN A 133 6.47 13.32 -5.98
C GLN A 133 7.89 13.24 -6.58
N GLN A 134 8.45 14.38 -7.03
CA GLN A 134 9.80 14.44 -7.58
C GLN A 134 10.85 13.99 -6.57
N TYR A 135 10.73 14.45 -5.32
CA TYR A 135 11.64 14.05 -4.25
C TYR A 135 11.51 12.56 -3.91
N ALA A 136 10.27 12.04 -3.83
CA ALA A 136 10.04 10.62 -3.54
C ALA A 136 10.66 9.72 -4.60
N LEU A 137 10.49 10.06 -5.89
CA LEU A 137 11.11 9.33 -7.01
C LEU A 137 12.62 9.29 -6.90
N ALA A 138 13.26 10.43 -6.65
CA ALA A 138 14.71 10.55 -6.53
C ALA A 138 15.28 9.73 -5.36
N HIS A 139 14.47 9.49 -4.32
CA HIS A 139 14.86 8.77 -3.11
C HIS A 139 14.18 7.39 -2.98
N GLN A 140 13.55 6.88 -4.04
CA GLN A 140 12.90 5.56 -4.11
C GLN A 140 11.86 5.33 -2.99
N ILE A 141 11.14 6.39 -2.63
CA ILE A 141 9.99 6.30 -1.71
C ILE A 141 8.75 6.07 -2.56
N SER A 142 8.06 4.96 -2.31
CA SER A 142 6.85 4.63 -3.04
C SER A 142 5.70 5.54 -2.59
N LEU A 143 5.04 6.20 -3.53
CA LEU A 143 3.86 7.01 -3.26
C LEU A 143 2.62 6.30 -3.80
N VAL A 144 1.59 6.18 -2.98
CA VAL A 144 0.30 5.62 -3.36
C VAL A 144 -0.78 6.67 -3.14
N ASP A 145 -1.35 7.14 -4.24
CA ASP A 145 -2.41 8.14 -4.23
C ASP A 145 -3.79 7.45 -4.19
N LEU A 146 -4.50 7.66 -3.08
CA LEU A 146 -5.85 7.14 -2.85
C LEU A 146 -6.93 8.17 -3.19
N SER A 147 -6.58 9.29 -3.81
CA SER A 147 -7.54 10.33 -4.22
C SER A 147 -8.36 9.95 -5.45
N GLY A 148 -7.87 8.96 -6.22
CA GLY A 148 -8.52 8.43 -7.41
C GLY A 148 -9.91 7.85 -7.16
N GLU A 149 -10.71 7.77 -8.23
CA GLU A 149 -12.10 7.34 -8.17
C GLU A 149 -12.27 5.93 -7.60
N SER A 150 -11.37 5.01 -7.96
CA SER A 150 -11.35 3.61 -7.51
C SER A 150 -11.25 3.43 -5.99
N PHE A 151 -10.78 4.47 -5.25
CA PHE A 151 -10.68 4.46 -3.80
C PHE A 151 -11.76 5.28 -3.10
N THR A 152 -12.75 5.78 -3.83
CA THR A 152 -13.84 6.60 -3.27
C THR A 152 -14.67 5.83 -2.24
N TRP A 153 -14.92 4.53 -2.48
CA TRP A 153 -15.61 3.66 -1.54
C TRP A 153 -14.85 3.58 -0.19
N LEU A 154 -13.53 3.37 -0.24
CA LEU A 154 -12.67 3.25 0.93
C LEU A 154 -12.64 4.56 1.74
N ARG A 155 -12.43 5.68 1.05
CA ARG A 155 -12.44 7.02 1.68
C ARG A 155 -13.79 7.32 2.34
N ASN A 156 -14.89 6.91 1.72
CA ASN A 156 -16.23 7.07 2.29
C ASN A 156 -16.45 6.18 3.51
N ALA A 157 -16.08 4.90 3.46
CA ALA A 157 -16.17 3.98 4.59
C ALA A 157 -15.41 4.53 5.82
N ILE A 158 -14.17 4.98 5.62
CA ILE A 158 -13.34 5.60 6.67
C ILE A 158 -14.00 6.87 7.21
N ARG A 159 -14.51 7.74 6.34
CA ARG A 159 -15.16 9.00 6.74
C ARG A 159 -16.41 8.75 7.60
N ILE A 160 -17.24 7.79 7.22
CA ILE A 160 -18.48 7.43 7.92
C ILE A 160 -18.14 6.82 9.29
N ALA A 161 -17.28 5.80 9.34
CA ALA A 161 -16.87 5.16 10.57
C ALA A 161 -16.20 6.15 11.55
N ALA A 162 -15.31 7.02 11.06
CA ALA A 162 -14.68 8.06 11.88
C ALA A 162 -15.69 9.06 12.47
N ALA A 163 -16.72 9.43 11.69
CA ALA A 163 -17.76 10.34 12.17
C ALA A 163 -18.62 9.66 13.25
N SER A 164 -19.00 8.40 13.06
CA SER A 164 -19.76 7.61 14.03
C SER A 164 -18.98 7.38 15.32
N LEU A 165 -17.71 6.98 15.23
CA LEU A 165 -16.83 6.83 16.40
C LEU A 165 -16.64 8.16 17.14
N TYR A 166 -16.52 9.27 16.41
CA TYR A 166 -16.43 10.60 17.00
C TYR A 166 -17.71 10.98 17.77
N SER A 167 -18.88 10.68 17.22
CA SER A 167 -20.15 10.91 17.90
C SER A 167 -20.28 10.03 19.15
N ALA A 168 -19.91 8.74 19.05
CA ALA A 168 -19.95 7.80 20.17
C ALA A 168 -19.02 8.21 21.32
N GLN A 169 -17.77 8.63 21.04
CA GLN A 169 -16.85 9.05 22.12
C GLN A 169 -17.38 10.29 22.87
N ASN A 170 -18.11 11.18 22.19
CA ASN A 170 -18.67 12.38 22.80
C ASN A 170 -19.91 12.05 23.62
N ALA A 171 -20.81 11.22 23.07
CA ALA A 171 -22.02 10.76 23.77
C ALA A 171 -21.71 10.02 25.08
N HIS A 172 -20.60 9.27 25.10
CA HIS A 172 -20.14 8.52 26.27
C HIS A 172 -18.97 9.17 27.03
N ALA A 173 -18.70 10.46 26.78
CA ALA A 173 -17.69 11.26 27.49
C ALA A 173 -16.31 10.60 27.66
N VAL A 174 -15.82 9.93 26.61
CA VAL A 174 -14.55 9.19 26.65
C VAL A 174 -13.37 10.16 26.78
N ALA A 175 -12.69 10.15 27.94
CA ALA A 175 -11.56 11.03 28.21
C ALA A 175 -10.41 10.82 27.19
N ARG A 176 -10.02 9.56 26.97
CA ARG A 176 -8.98 9.16 26.02
C ARG A 176 -9.49 8.04 25.13
N PHE A 177 -9.43 8.25 23.81
CA PHE A 177 -9.86 7.25 22.85
C PHE A 177 -8.96 6.00 22.94
N PRO A 178 -9.52 4.79 23.08
CA PRO A 178 -8.75 3.56 23.28
C PRO A 178 -8.23 2.99 21.94
N VAL A 179 -7.23 3.67 21.34
CA VAL A 179 -6.68 3.34 20.02
C VAL A 179 -6.17 1.89 19.94
N THR A 180 -5.40 1.44 20.94
CA THR A 180 -4.82 0.08 20.95
C THR A 180 -5.90 -1.01 20.99
N TRP A 181 -7.00 -0.77 21.71
CA TRP A 181 -8.16 -1.67 21.70
C TRP A 181 -8.83 -1.69 20.32
N MET A 182 -9.08 -0.52 19.71
CA MET A 182 -9.68 -0.43 18.38
C MET A 182 -8.85 -1.17 17.33
N ARG A 183 -7.53 -0.96 17.32
CA ARG A 183 -6.60 -1.66 16.41
C ARG A 183 -6.65 -3.18 16.62
N LYS A 184 -6.67 -3.64 17.88
CA LYS A 184 -6.83 -5.07 18.19
C LYS A 184 -8.12 -5.62 17.58
N VAL A 185 -9.27 -4.99 17.87
CA VAL A 185 -10.59 -5.44 17.39
C VAL A 185 -10.62 -5.51 15.87
N LEU A 186 -10.12 -4.48 15.18
CA LEU A 186 -10.07 -4.44 13.73
C LEU A 186 -9.17 -5.53 13.16
N ARG A 187 -7.97 -5.74 13.72
CA ARG A 187 -7.03 -6.76 13.21
C ARG A 187 -7.53 -8.19 13.41
N GLU A 188 -8.22 -8.45 14.52
CA GLU A 188 -8.86 -9.74 14.77
C GLU A 188 -10.01 -9.98 13.79
N ALA A 189 -10.88 -8.99 13.59
CA ALA A 189 -12.02 -9.10 12.68
C ALA A 189 -11.59 -9.20 11.20
N LEU A 190 -10.56 -8.44 10.80
CA LEU A 190 -10.04 -8.41 9.43
C LEU A 190 -9.05 -9.55 9.12
N GLY A 191 -8.72 -10.40 10.09
CA GLY A 191 -7.75 -11.49 9.91
C GLY A 191 -6.32 -11.02 9.61
N THR A 192 -5.98 -9.76 9.95
CA THR A 192 -4.64 -9.20 9.72
C THR A 192 -3.69 -9.42 10.90
N TRP A 193 -4.20 -9.99 12.00
CA TRP A 193 -3.34 -10.40 13.12
C TRP A 193 -2.41 -11.55 12.69
N PRO A 194 -1.07 -11.43 12.87
CA PRO A 194 -0.14 -12.45 12.41
C PRO A 194 -0.32 -13.80 13.12
N THR A 195 -0.27 -14.89 12.37
CA THR A 195 -0.32 -16.25 12.91
C THR A 195 0.83 -16.51 13.89
N GLY A 196 0.53 -17.14 15.03
CA GLY A 196 1.53 -17.50 16.05
C GLY A 196 1.95 -16.34 16.97
N VAL A 197 1.38 -15.14 16.80
CA VAL A 197 1.59 -14.02 17.73
C VAL A 197 0.40 -13.96 18.69
N PRO A 198 0.60 -14.08 20.02
CA PRO A 198 -0.49 -13.96 20.97
C PRO A 198 -1.14 -12.56 20.90
N PRO A 199 -2.49 -12.45 20.84
CA PRO A 199 -3.18 -11.18 20.89
C PRO A 199 -2.79 -10.37 22.13
N LEU A 200 -2.71 -9.04 21.97
CA LEU A 200 -2.47 -8.17 23.11
C LEU A 200 -3.67 -8.24 24.09
N PRO A 201 -3.45 -8.39 25.41
CA PRO A 201 -4.52 -8.40 26.41
C PRO A 201 -4.98 -6.97 26.71
N VAL A 202 -5.42 -6.26 25.68
CA VAL A 202 -5.86 -4.87 25.76
C VAL A 202 -7.38 -4.81 25.71
N ASP A 203 -7.94 -4.08 26.66
CA ASP A 203 -9.35 -3.75 26.72
C ASP A 203 -9.54 -2.28 27.11
N THR A 204 -10.76 -1.76 26.99
CA THR A 204 -11.15 -0.42 27.40
C THR A 204 -12.10 -0.47 28.59
N SER A 205 -11.89 0.37 29.59
CA SER A 205 -12.79 0.48 30.75
C SER A 205 -14.08 1.26 30.44
N ALA A 206 -14.21 1.81 29.23
CA ALA A 206 -15.39 2.57 28.81
C ALA A 206 -16.43 1.64 28.18
N GLU A 207 -17.12 0.83 28.98
CA GLU A 207 -18.01 -0.24 28.52
C GLU A 207 -19.16 0.23 27.59
N GLN A 208 -19.80 1.34 27.91
CA GLN A 208 -20.88 1.88 27.06
C GLN A 208 -20.36 2.33 25.70
N PHE A 209 -19.20 3.00 25.68
CA PHE A 209 -18.53 3.37 24.45
C PHE A 209 -18.08 2.14 23.67
N LYS A 210 -17.54 1.12 24.35
CA LYS A 210 -17.12 -0.15 23.76
C LYS A 210 -18.27 -0.80 23.02
N ALA A 211 -19.44 -0.93 23.64
CA ALA A 211 -20.63 -1.50 23.00
C ALA A 211 -21.04 -0.73 21.73
N ALA A 212 -21.12 0.60 21.80
CA ALA A 212 -21.46 1.43 20.64
C ALA A 212 -20.38 1.36 19.54
N ALA A 213 -19.11 1.45 19.91
CA ALA A 213 -17.98 1.40 19.00
C ALA A 213 -17.84 0.04 18.32
N SER A 214 -18.08 -1.06 19.02
CA SER A 214 -18.03 -2.42 18.44
C SER A 214 -19.01 -2.59 17.27
N VAL A 215 -20.23 -2.04 17.37
CA VAL A 215 -21.20 -2.07 16.25
C VAL A 215 -20.68 -1.26 15.06
N ILE A 216 -20.10 -0.08 15.31
CA ILE A 216 -19.53 0.78 14.25
C ILE A 216 -18.34 0.10 13.57
N LEU A 217 -17.47 -0.54 14.34
CA LEU A 217 -16.30 -1.25 13.82
C LEU A 217 -16.73 -2.49 13.03
N ALA A 218 -17.74 -3.24 13.48
CA ALA A 218 -18.30 -4.36 12.72
C ALA A 218 -18.85 -3.90 11.36
N GLN A 219 -19.65 -2.82 11.32
CA GLN A 219 -20.14 -2.26 10.05
C GLN A 219 -19.01 -1.80 9.12
N PHE A 220 -17.93 -1.25 9.69
CA PHE A 220 -16.75 -0.87 8.92
C PHE A 220 -16.06 -2.09 8.32
N VAL A 221 -15.89 -3.16 9.10
CA VAL A 221 -15.35 -4.45 8.64
C VAL A 221 -16.23 -5.04 7.53
N ASP A 222 -17.55 -5.12 7.74
CA ASP A 222 -18.51 -5.61 6.74
C ASP A 222 -18.39 -4.82 5.43
N THR A 223 -18.20 -3.49 5.51
CA THR A 223 -18.00 -2.64 4.33
C THR A 223 -16.70 -2.99 3.60
N LEU A 224 -15.60 -3.24 4.33
CA LEU A 224 -14.34 -3.67 3.73
C LEU A 224 -14.51 -5.06 3.09
N GLU A 225 -15.11 -6.02 3.78
CA GLU A 225 -15.31 -7.39 3.28
C GLU A 225 -16.23 -7.47 2.07
N GLN A 226 -17.27 -6.63 1.98
CA GLN A 226 -18.09 -6.49 0.77
C GLN A 226 -17.27 -6.04 -0.46
N HIS A 227 -16.15 -5.37 -0.20
CA HIS A 227 -15.19 -4.95 -1.22
C HIS A 227 -13.92 -5.83 -1.16
N ALA A 228 -14.01 -7.07 -0.65
CA ALA A 228 -12.88 -8.00 -0.64
C ALA A 228 -12.35 -8.29 -2.04
N ALA A 229 -13.23 -8.30 -3.06
CA ALA A 229 -12.85 -8.39 -4.46
C ALA A 229 -12.11 -7.14 -4.98
N ALA A 230 -12.24 -6.00 -4.29
CA ALA A 230 -11.45 -4.79 -4.58
C ALA A 230 -10.09 -4.80 -3.88
N GLU A 231 -9.56 -5.99 -3.54
CA GLU A 231 -8.24 -6.15 -2.97
C GLU A 231 -7.21 -5.43 -3.85
N LEU A 232 -6.37 -4.61 -3.20
CA LEU A 232 -5.36 -3.86 -3.90
C LEU A 232 -4.19 -4.78 -4.25
N LEU A 233 -4.09 -5.13 -5.52
CA LEU A 233 -2.91 -5.81 -6.03
C LEU A 233 -1.78 -4.78 -6.13
N LEU A 234 -0.60 -5.12 -5.63
CA LEU A 234 0.59 -4.30 -5.83
C LEU A 234 1.41 -4.89 -6.97
N GLY A 235 1.52 -4.13 -8.06
CA GLY A 235 2.43 -4.39 -9.15
C GLY A 235 3.80 -3.78 -8.86
N PHE A 236 4.83 -4.57 -9.03
CA PHE A 236 6.23 -4.18 -8.88
C PHE A 236 6.87 -4.19 -10.28
N PRO A 237 6.79 -3.07 -11.02
CA PRO A 237 7.51 -2.91 -12.27
C PRO A 237 9.02 -2.82 -12.05
N ALA A 238 9.79 -2.91 -13.14
CA ALA A 238 11.21 -2.53 -13.16
C ALA A 238 11.40 -1.00 -13.09
N ALA A 239 10.70 -0.34 -12.16
CA ALA A 239 10.62 1.11 -12.04
C ALA A 239 10.73 1.54 -10.57
N PRO A 240 11.11 2.80 -10.29
CA PRO A 240 11.26 3.32 -8.92
C PRO A 240 9.92 3.65 -8.23
N PHE A 241 8.84 2.96 -8.59
CA PHE A 241 7.50 3.14 -8.04
C PHE A 241 6.73 1.82 -8.03
N ILE A 242 5.75 1.73 -7.13
CA ILE A 242 4.81 0.61 -7.05
C ILE A 242 3.53 1.02 -7.77
N LEU A 243 2.88 0.07 -8.44
CA LEU A 243 1.59 0.26 -9.09
C LEU A 243 0.48 -0.33 -8.22
N PRO A 244 -0.42 0.51 -7.66
CA PRO A 244 -1.70 0.05 -7.17
C PRO A 244 -2.53 -0.41 -8.36
N LEU A 245 -2.77 -1.72 -8.46
CA LEU A 245 -3.54 -2.34 -9.53
C LEU A 245 -4.94 -2.68 -9.00
N VAL A 246 -5.95 -2.15 -9.66
CA VAL A 246 -7.36 -2.41 -9.35
C VAL A 246 -7.88 -3.42 -10.37
N ALA A 247 -8.30 -4.59 -9.91
CA ALA A 247 -8.97 -5.56 -10.77
C ALA A 247 -10.45 -5.19 -10.95
N GLU A 248 -10.98 -5.28 -12.17
CA GLU A 248 -12.44 -5.21 -12.38
C GLU A 248 -13.13 -6.42 -11.73
N ASP A 249 -12.53 -7.60 -11.90
CA ASP A 249 -12.91 -8.84 -11.23
C ASP A 249 -11.63 -9.55 -10.78
N GLN A 250 -11.45 -9.62 -9.47
CA GLN A 250 -10.26 -10.25 -8.87
C GLN A 250 -10.26 -11.77 -9.07
N GLU A 251 -11.40 -12.43 -9.00
CA GLU A 251 -11.47 -13.88 -9.15
C GLU A 251 -11.09 -14.30 -10.57
N GLN A 252 -11.52 -13.53 -11.57
CA GLN A 252 -11.09 -13.73 -12.97
C GLN A 252 -9.59 -13.57 -13.14
N PHE A 253 -9.02 -12.47 -12.61
CA PHE A 253 -7.56 -12.27 -12.65
C PHE A 253 -6.82 -13.45 -12.00
N LEU A 254 -7.23 -13.87 -10.80
CA LEU A 254 -6.57 -14.96 -10.09
C LEU A 254 -6.72 -16.30 -10.79
N SER A 255 -7.92 -16.59 -11.30
CA SER A 255 -8.18 -17.82 -12.06
C SER A 255 -7.28 -17.91 -13.29
N TYR A 256 -7.13 -16.81 -14.02
CA TYR A 256 -6.23 -16.73 -15.17
C TYR A 256 -4.75 -16.84 -14.75
N ALA A 257 -4.34 -16.06 -13.75
CA ALA A 257 -2.95 -16.00 -13.30
C ALA A 257 -2.47 -17.27 -12.60
N GLU A 258 -3.34 -18.08 -11.99
CA GLU A 258 -2.96 -19.40 -11.47
C GLU A 258 -2.74 -20.43 -12.59
N GLN A 259 -3.44 -20.31 -13.71
CA GLN A 259 -3.24 -21.17 -14.88
C GLN A 259 -2.02 -20.75 -15.69
N CYS A 260 -1.84 -19.44 -15.87
CA CYS A 260 -0.78 -18.82 -16.63
C CYS A 260 -0.02 -17.80 -15.74
N PRO A 261 0.83 -18.23 -14.80
CA PRO A 261 1.50 -17.34 -13.86
C PRO A 261 2.53 -16.41 -14.51
N ASP A 262 3.04 -16.79 -15.67
CA ASP A 262 3.88 -15.98 -16.53
C ASP A 262 3.17 -15.84 -17.89
N HIS A 263 2.73 -14.62 -18.22
CA HIS A 263 1.99 -14.39 -19.46
C HIS A 263 2.18 -12.98 -20.03
N ALA A 264 1.91 -12.87 -21.33
CA ALA A 264 1.98 -11.62 -22.06
C ALA A 264 0.72 -10.76 -21.83
N VAL A 265 0.91 -9.46 -21.66
CA VAL A 265 -0.15 -8.47 -21.46
C VAL A 265 -0.06 -7.32 -22.47
N ARG A 266 -1.21 -6.70 -22.73
CA ARG A 266 -1.32 -5.44 -23.49
C ARG A 266 -1.55 -4.31 -22.52
N LEU A 267 -0.89 -3.18 -22.78
CA LEU A 267 -1.08 -1.93 -22.03
C LEU A 267 -1.80 -0.91 -22.90
N ARG A 268 -2.85 -0.30 -22.37
CA ARG A 268 -3.58 0.81 -23.01
C ARG A 268 -3.64 1.99 -22.05
N ARG A 269 -3.41 3.19 -22.59
CA ARG A 269 -3.60 4.44 -21.88
C ARG A 269 -4.82 5.14 -22.46
N SER A 270 -5.72 5.60 -21.59
CA SER A 270 -6.86 6.46 -21.90
C SER A 270 -6.70 7.79 -21.15
N GLY A 271 -7.41 8.84 -21.59
CA GLY A 271 -7.32 10.16 -20.98
C GLY A 271 -6.00 10.90 -21.27
N GLN A 272 -5.78 12.02 -20.56
CA GLN A 272 -4.60 12.88 -20.72
C GLN A 272 -4.13 13.45 -19.38
N ALA A 273 -2.82 13.59 -19.22
CA ALA A 273 -2.18 14.15 -18.03
C ALA A 273 -2.76 13.58 -16.71
N ALA A 274 -3.26 14.43 -15.80
CA ALA A 274 -3.75 14.01 -14.48
C ALA A 274 -4.99 13.10 -14.50
N THR A 275 -5.74 13.08 -15.62
CA THR A 275 -6.90 12.18 -15.79
C THR A 275 -6.53 10.89 -16.51
N ALA A 276 -5.27 10.73 -16.92
CA ALA A 276 -4.83 9.53 -17.60
C ALA A 276 -4.98 8.30 -16.71
N GLU A 277 -5.44 7.23 -17.34
CA GLU A 277 -5.59 5.92 -16.72
C GLU A 277 -4.97 4.87 -17.64
N TRP A 278 -4.37 3.86 -17.03
CA TRP A 278 -3.77 2.74 -17.72
C TRP A 278 -4.56 1.48 -17.41
N THR A 279 -4.76 0.68 -18.44
CA THR A 279 -5.36 -0.64 -18.31
C THR A 279 -4.41 -1.68 -18.86
N LEU A 280 -4.42 -2.85 -18.23
CA LEU A 280 -3.72 -4.04 -18.68
C LEU A 280 -4.67 -5.23 -18.76
N SER A 281 -4.52 -6.03 -19.81
CA SER A 281 -5.27 -7.26 -20.04
C SER A 281 -4.39 -8.28 -20.75
N PRO A 282 -4.69 -9.59 -20.66
CA PRO A 282 -3.91 -10.61 -21.37
C PRO A 282 -3.86 -10.39 -22.87
N ARG A 283 -2.74 -10.74 -23.49
CA ARG A 283 -2.54 -10.58 -24.94
C ARG A 283 -3.39 -11.56 -25.74
N GLU A 284 -3.55 -12.78 -25.24
CA GLU A 284 -4.24 -13.89 -25.90
C GLU A 284 -5.76 -13.79 -25.76
N ASP A 285 -6.24 -13.29 -24.61
CA ASP A 285 -7.65 -13.10 -24.31
C ASP A 285 -7.84 -11.76 -23.57
N GLU A 286 -8.20 -10.71 -24.30
CA GLU A 286 -8.33 -9.37 -23.71
C GLU A 286 -9.51 -9.24 -22.74
N ASP A 287 -10.46 -10.18 -22.78
CA ASP A 287 -11.67 -10.19 -21.96
C ASP A 287 -11.52 -11.10 -20.73
N ALA A 288 -10.42 -11.86 -20.63
CA ALA A 288 -10.17 -12.77 -19.51
C ALA A 288 -10.05 -12.06 -18.16
N TYR A 289 -9.42 -10.89 -18.12
CA TYR A 289 -9.45 -9.97 -16.98
C TYR A 289 -8.95 -8.58 -17.41
N ARG A 290 -9.25 -7.56 -16.59
CA ARG A 290 -8.66 -6.21 -16.71
C ARG A 290 -8.16 -5.70 -15.36
N LEU A 291 -6.94 -5.17 -15.34
CA LEU A 291 -6.45 -4.36 -14.22
C LEU A 291 -6.27 -2.90 -14.66
N ALA A 292 -6.66 -1.97 -13.82
CA ALA A 292 -6.50 -0.53 -14.00
C ALA A 292 -5.51 0.05 -12.99
N PHE A 293 -4.74 1.06 -13.42
CA PHE A 293 -3.81 1.78 -12.56
C PHE A 293 -3.51 3.18 -13.09
N LYS A 294 -2.84 3.98 -12.24
CA LYS A 294 -2.30 5.30 -12.61
C LYS A 294 -0.80 5.31 -12.47
N LEU A 295 -0.13 6.04 -13.37
CA LEU A 295 1.28 6.38 -13.20
C LEU A 295 1.42 7.61 -12.29
N PRO A 296 2.59 7.79 -11.66
CA PRO A 296 2.93 9.05 -11.02
C PRO A 296 2.68 10.25 -11.96
N GLU A 297 2.07 11.31 -11.44
CA GLU A 297 1.60 12.45 -12.24
C GLU A 297 2.72 13.11 -13.06
N HIS A 298 3.93 13.19 -12.53
CA HIS A 298 5.08 13.73 -13.27
C HIS A 298 5.42 12.90 -14.53
N ILE A 299 5.18 11.58 -14.51
CA ILE A 299 5.34 10.72 -15.70
C ILE A 299 4.24 11.05 -16.69
N GLU A 300 3.00 11.22 -16.24
CA GLU A 300 1.89 11.60 -17.11
C GLU A 300 2.07 12.99 -17.76
N VAL A 301 2.55 13.96 -16.98
CA VAL A 301 2.91 15.30 -17.47
C VAL A 301 4.05 15.21 -18.47
N TRP A 302 5.04 14.35 -18.23
CA TRP A 302 6.12 14.14 -19.20
C TRP A 302 5.60 13.48 -20.48
N ILE A 303 4.73 12.46 -20.40
CA ILE A 303 4.13 11.82 -21.57
C ILE A 303 3.40 12.86 -22.43
N SER A 304 2.47 13.62 -21.82
CA SER A 304 1.61 14.56 -22.54
C SER A 304 2.24 15.95 -22.77
N GLY A 305 3.47 16.19 -22.28
CA GLY A 305 4.10 17.51 -22.34
C GLY A 305 4.62 17.94 -23.72
N ILE A 306 4.71 17.01 -24.69
CA ILE A 306 5.03 17.30 -26.09
C ILE A 306 4.16 16.40 -26.96
N GLU A 307 3.13 16.97 -27.57
CA GLU A 307 2.09 16.25 -28.32
C GLU A 307 2.69 15.38 -29.44
N GLU A 308 3.64 15.89 -30.21
CA GLU A 308 4.28 15.15 -31.31
C GLU A 308 5.10 13.95 -30.83
N LYS A 309 5.49 13.94 -29.55
CA LYS A 309 6.26 12.86 -28.93
C LYS A 309 5.41 11.96 -28.04
N GLU A 310 4.12 12.24 -27.83
CA GLU A 310 3.29 11.52 -26.86
C GLU A 310 3.27 10.02 -27.15
N ARG A 311 3.06 9.64 -28.42
CA ARG A 311 3.07 8.22 -28.84
C ARG A 311 4.42 7.55 -28.56
N GLN A 312 5.53 8.22 -28.86
CA GLN A 312 6.87 7.69 -28.59
C GLN A 312 7.11 7.55 -27.08
N ARG A 313 6.75 8.57 -26.30
CA ARG A 313 6.90 8.56 -24.83
C ARG A 313 6.06 7.47 -24.17
N ILE A 314 4.85 7.22 -24.65
CA ILE A 314 4.03 6.09 -24.20
C ILE A 314 4.76 4.76 -24.45
N LEU A 315 5.36 4.58 -25.63
CA LEU A 315 6.12 3.38 -25.95
C LEU A 315 7.37 3.25 -25.06
N ASP A 316 8.09 4.35 -24.84
CA ASP A 316 9.27 4.39 -23.97
C ASP A 316 8.92 3.93 -22.55
N ILE A 317 7.82 4.43 -21.97
CA ILE A 317 7.37 4.01 -20.63
C ILE A 317 7.00 2.53 -20.61
N LYS A 318 6.28 2.05 -21.63
CA LYS A 318 5.89 0.64 -21.72
C LYS A 318 7.10 -0.28 -21.78
N GLN A 319 8.13 0.08 -22.55
CA GLN A 319 9.32 -0.74 -22.74
C GLN A 319 10.33 -0.63 -21.59
N GLN A 320 10.53 0.57 -21.04
CA GLN A 320 11.57 0.80 -20.04
C GLN A 320 11.11 0.46 -18.63
N PHE A 321 9.87 0.81 -18.27
CA PHE A 321 9.38 0.69 -16.91
C PHE A 321 8.32 -0.40 -16.73
N LEU A 322 7.46 -0.58 -17.73
CA LEU A 322 6.31 -1.51 -17.64
C LEU A 322 6.53 -2.81 -18.44
N SER A 323 7.77 -3.11 -18.83
CA SER A 323 8.10 -4.30 -19.62
C SER A 323 7.80 -5.60 -18.87
N ASN A 324 8.01 -5.59 -17.56
CA ASN A 324 7.61 -6.65 -16.66
C ASN A 324 7.01 -6.02 -15.41
N ILE A 325 5.83 -6.49 -15.01
CA ILE A 325 5.19 -6.15 -13.74
C ILE A 325 5.03 -7.45 -12.96
N THR A 326 5.69 -7.54 -11.82
CA THR A 326 5.54 -8.69 -10.92
C THR A 326 4.49 -8.39 -9.86
N ILE A 327 3.57 -9.32 -9.61
CA ILE A 327 2.60 -9.26 -8.52
C ILE A 327 2.91 -10.39 -7.54
N TYR A 328 3.11 -10.06 -6.27
CA TYR A 328 3.27 -11.04 -5.20
C TYR A 328 1.96 -11.25 -4.46
N ARG A 329 1.59 -12.51 -4.26
CA ARG A 329 0.40 -12.90 -3.49
C ARG A 329 0.75 -13.96 -2.44
N MET A 330 0.31 -13.75 -1.20
CA MET A 330 0.34 -14.78 -0.15
C MET A 330 -0.86 -15.70 -0.30
N ASN A 331 -0.62 -17.02 -0.29
CA ASN A 331 -1.63 -18.04 -0.09
C ASN A 331 -1.21 -18.92 1.10
N GLY A 332 -1.77 -18.62 2.27
CA GLY A 332 -1.30 -19.16 3.53
C GLY A 332 0.15 -18.77 3.81
N SER A 333 1.04 -19.75 3.96
CA SER A 333 2.49 -19.54 4.13
C SER A 333 3.26 -19.50 2.81
N SER A 334 2.62 -19.83 1.68
CA SER A 334 3.25 -19.86 0.36
C SER A 334 3.13 -18.51 -0.35
N VAL A 335 4.17 -18.11 -1.07
CA VAL A 335 4.16 -16.93 -1.93
C VAL A 335 3.98 -17.40 -3.37
N ARG A 336 3.00 -16.84 -4.06
CA ARG A 336 2.84 -16.91 -5.51
C ARG A 336 3.35 -15.60 -6.11
N ALA A 337 4.04 -15.70 -7.24
CA ALA A 337 4.45 -14.56 -8.04
C ALA A 337 3.83 -14.71 -9.43
N TYR A 338 3.17 -13.66 -9.89
CA TYR A 338 2.62 -13.58 -11.25
C TYR A 338 3.43 -12.54 -12.03
N GLN A 339 3.94 -12.92 -13.20
CA GLN A 339 4.74 -12.08 -14.07
C GLN A 339 3.90 -11.66 -15.28
N LEU A 340 3.66 -10.36 -15.36
CA LEU A 340 2.92 -9.74 -16.46
C LEU A 340 3.92 -9.08 -17.40
N ASN A 341 4.13 -9.68 -18.56
CA ASN A 341 5.13 -9.23 -19.53
C ASN A 341 4.48 -8.39 -20.62
N TYR A 342 4.85 -7.11 -20.71
CA TYR A 342 4.39 -6.29 -21.82
C TYR A 342 5.02 -6.77 -23.12
N GLU A 343 4.17 -7.14 -24.07
CA GLU A 343 4.59 -7.41 -25.43
C GLU A 343 4.01 -6.36 -26.39
N PRO A 344 4.85 -5.72 -27.23
CA PRO A 344 4.37 -4.83 -28.27
C PRO A 344 3.45 -5.57 -29.24
N SER A 345 2.31 -4.95 -29.56
CA SER A 345 1.50 -5.41 -30.69
C SER A 345 2.33 -5.30 -31.96
N GLU A 346 2.40 -6.36 -32.77
CA GLU A 346 2.90 -6.23 -34.13
C GLU A 346 2.07 -5.16 -34.85
N LEU A 347 2.74 -4.14 -35.40
CA LEU A 347 2.11 -3.19 -36.30
C LEU A 347 1.55 -4.00 -37.46
N ARG A 348 0.22 -4.17 -37.52
CA ARG A 348 -0.41 -4.59 -38.77
C ARG A 348 -0.04 -3.54 -39.81
N PRO A 349 0.66 -3.89 -40.92
CA PRO A 349 0.82 -2.96 -42.01
C PRO A 349 -0.57 -2.52 -42.48
N SER A 350 -0.74 -1.23 -42.67
CA SER A 350 -1.99 -0.67 -43.19
C SER A 350 -2.26 -1.31 -44.56
N PRO A 351 -3.49 -1.76 -44.88
CA PRO A 351 -3.79 -2.38 -46.17
C PRO A 351 -3.70 -1.45 -47.40
N ASP A 352 -3.33 -0.18 -47.24
CA ASP A 352 -3.46 0.86 -48.29
C ASP A 352 -2.13 1.50 -48.71
N GLU A 353 -1.12 0.68 -49.02
CA GLU A 353 -0.04 1.10 -49.93
C GLU A 353 0.21 -0.03 -50.93
N GLY A 354 -0.73 -0.18 -51.86
CA GLY A 354 -0.68 -1.24 -52.86
C GLY A 354 -1.74 -1.11 -53.94
N GLN A 355 -1.83 0.06 -54.60
CA GLN A 355 -2.10 0.18 -56.04
C GLN A 355 -1.93 1.62 -56.53
#